data_AF-A0A7S0H6D3-F1
#
_entry.id   AF-A0A7S0H6D3-F1
#
_cell.length_a   1.000
_cell.length_b   1.000
_cell.length_c   1.000
_cell.angle_alpha   90.00
_cell.angle_beta   90.00
_cell.angle_gamma   90.00
#
_symmetry.space_group_name_H-M   'P 1'
#
loop_
_entity.id
_entity.type
_entity.pdbx_description
1 polymer ?
#
loop_
_entity_poly.entity_id
_entity_poly.type
_entity_poly.pdbx_seq_one_letter_code
_entity_poly.pdbx_strand_id
1 'polypeptide(L)'
;FSKVIHRALQGRVVLNNTKLGASETRRFGSTVGDAVSDLMSPMLFPGECLSIGIMVELELSQHLGHVSDSGVCLGVARRCLKKFYLPTRVPNEIVPADLIDAMRRLNDTSDSKDGTFPVVMVSGIGRSLAPDPIAMVKESAVVRILKSMKDAISLTPSRVYGSIRVPGSKSVSNRVLLMAALGKGTCQVKGLQLSDSTETMIAVLCKLGVKIEWTGETSLIVHGSCGKLSLPDTELYMGASSTATRFMTTAVNLIDQPGTVVITGNARMNERPITDLVDALNGSGCKIKYKSKAQLPLSVTVGRDKNGPIWRGGKIRLSANVSSQFVSSVLMSAPYAANPVTLTLEQTAGVSKQYIGITVSVMKLFGVEVKQISPNEFEVPTRPYTNPSVVTVEGDATAACYHLTLAAATGGEVKVENVGSSSMQNDARFCDILAKMGCKITQDKTSTIVTGPAPPPRRVDSEIDAASPDEDKRDTQKEEKIDEK
;
A
#
# COMPACT_ATOMS: atom_id res chain seq x y z
N PHE A 1 16.05 -1.74 21.86
CA PHE A 1 15.52 -1.26 23.15
C PHE A 1 16.37 -0.14 23.77
N SER A 2 17.65 -0.34 24.13
CA SER A 2 18.50 0.69 24.77
C SER A 2 18.56 2.03 24.01
N LYS A 3 18.80 2.04 22.68
CA LYS A 3 18.77 3.29 21.87
C LYS A 3 17.39 3.97 21.81
N VAL A 4 16.30 3.22 21.90
CA VAL A 4 14.92 3.74 21.88
C VAL A 4 14.59 4.38 23.22
N ILE A 5 14.88 3.68 24.33
CA ILE A 5 14.75 4.22 25.68
C ILE A 5 15.60 5.48 25.83
N HIS A 6 16.87 5.42 25.41
CA HIS A 6 17.76 6.58 25.47
C HIS A 6 17.24 7.76 24.65
N ARG A 7 16.73 7.55 23.43
CA ARG A 7 16.13 8.64 22.63
C ARG A 7 14.81 9.14 23.16
N ALA A 8 13.97 8.27 23.75
CA ALA A 8 12.73 8.66 24.40
C ALA A 8 13.00 9.52 25.64
N LEU A 9 14.03 9.15 26.43
CA LEU A 9 14.51 9.92 27.57
C LEU A 9 15.26 11.20 27.15
N GLN A 10 15.98 11.17 26.03
CA GLN A 10 16.70 12.32 25.45
C GLN A 10 15.83 13.24 24.59
N GLY A 11 14.56 12.89 24.35
CA GLY A 11 13.62 13.78 23.68
C GLY A 11 13.65 15.12 24.40
N ARG A 12 14.28 16.13 23.78
CA ARG A 12 14.53 17.49 24.29
C ARG A 12 13.23 18.27 24.45
N VAL A 13 12.35 17.77 25.31
CA VAL A 13 11.17 18.44 25.82
C VAL A 13 11.29 18.56 27.35
N VAL A 14 12.27 17.90 27.97
CA VAL A 14 12.54 18.02 29.40
C VAL A 14 13.63 19.08 29.59
N LEU A 15 13.35 20.06 30.47
CA LEU A 15 14.21 21.18 30.92
C LEU A 15 14.08 22.53 30.18
N ASN A 16 12.89 22.93 29.73
CA ASN A 16 12.56 24.36 29.67
C ASN A 16 11.12 24.58 30.11
N ASN A 17 10.93 24.81 31.41
CA ASN A 17 9.67 25.19 32.07
C ASN A 17 9.13 26.59 31.63
N THR A 18 9.54 27.10 30.47
CA THR A 18 9.25 28.47 30.02
C THR A 18 8.52 28.56 28.68
N LYS A 19 8.21 27.43 28.01
CA LYS A 19 7.30 27.40 26.85
C LYS A 19 6.20 26.37 27.09
N LEU A 20 5.04 26.83 27.58
CA LEU A 20 3.87 26.00 27.90
C LEU A 20 3.50 24.99 26.79
N GLY A 21 3.73 25.29 25.51
CA GLY A 21 3.37 24.38 24.42
C GLY A 21 4.22 23.10 24.29
N ALA A 22 5.43 23.03 24.85
CA ALA A 22 6.30 21.87 24.63
C ALA A 22 5.90 20.66 25.51
N SER A 23 5.48 20.87 26.76
CA SER A 23 5.01 19.81 27.66
C SER A 23 3.71 19.18 27.17
N GLU A 24 2.81 19.98 26.61
CA GLU A 24 1.48 19.54 26.18
C GLU A 24 1.53 18.58 25.00
N THR A 25 2.52 18.70 24.11
CA THR A 25 2.70 17.72 23.01
C THR A 25 2.89 16.27 23.47
N ARG A 26 3.27 16.04 24.73
CA ARG A 26 3.41 14.69 25.30
C ARG A 26 2.07 14.02 25.59
N ARG A 27 0.98 14.80 25.67
CA ARG A 27 -0.38 14.32 25.92
C ARG A 27 -1.09 13.88 24.64
N PHE A 28 -0.38 13.81 23.51
CA PHE A 28 -0.98 13.31 22.27
C PHE A 28 -1.50 11.88 22.43
N GLY A 29 -2.80 11.71 22.18
CA GLY A 29 -3.54 10.48 22.40
C GLY A 29 -4.08 10.30 23.81
N SER A 30 -3.73 11.15 24.77
CA SER A 30 -4.16 11.01 26.17
C SER A 30 -5.59 11.48 26.39
N THR A 31 -6.05 12.56 25.74
CA THR A 31 -7.40 13.09 25.97
C THR A 31 -8.47 12.03 25.69
N VAL A 32 -8.32 11.29 24.58
CA VAL A 32 -9.20 10.17 24.26
C VAL A 32 -8.76 8.87 24.94
N GLY A 33 -7.45 8.62 25.03
CA GLY A 33 -6.90 7.39 25.60
C GLY A 33 -7.25 7.21 27.08
N ASP A 34 -7.22 8.28 27.88
CA ASP A 34 -7.57 8.25 29.30
C ASP A 34 -9.08 7.97 29.48
N ALA A 35 -9.93 8.52 28.61
CA ALA A 35 -11.36 8.22 28.60
C ALA A 35 -11.66 6.77 28.20
N VAL A 36 -10.91 6.21 27.23
CA VAL A 36 -10.99 4.77 26.92
C VAL A 36 -10.54 3.94 28.12
N SER A 37 -9.49 4.38 28.83
CA SER A 37 -8.99 3.71 30.02
C SER A 37 -10.01 3.71 31.17
N ASP A 38 -10.73 4.81 31.38
CA ASP A 38 -11.80 4.92 32.40
C ASP A 38 -12.93 3.90 32.15
N LEU A 39 -13.32 3.72 30.88
CA LEU A 39 -14.40 2.81 30.51
C LEU A 39 -13.98 1.33 30.47
N MET A 40 -12.75 1.05 30.05
CA MET A 40 -12.31 -0.32 29.76
C MET A 40 -11.42 -0.92 30.84
N SER A 41 -11.06 -0.18 31.89
CA SER A 41 -10.30 -0.76 32.99
C SER A 41 -11.14 -1.83 33.72
N PRO A 42 -10.59 -3.02 34.03
CA PRO A 42 -9.20 -3.45 33.86
C PRO A 42 -8.94 -4.30 32.58
N MET A 43 -9.87 -4.33 31.63
CA MET A 43 -9.81 -5.15 30.41
C MET A 43 -8.72 -4.72 29.42
N LEU A 44 -8.37 -3.43 29.39
CA LEU A 44 -7.28 -2.89 28.56
C LEU A 44 -6.22 -2.21 29.42
N PHE A 45 -4.95 -2.39 29.04
CA PHE A 45 -3.82 -1.71 29.68
C PHE A 45 -3.73 -0.24 29.23
N PRO A 46 -3.17 0.67 30.05
CA PRO A 46 -3.06 2.09 29.70
C PRO A 46 -2.35 2.36 28.36
N GLY A 47 -1.34 1.56 28.00
CA GLY A 47 -0.64 1.68 26.71
C GLY A 47 -1.52 1.28 25.52
N GLU A 48 -2.45 0.34 25.70
CA GLU A 48 -3.42 -0.06 24.69
C GLU A 48 -4.47 1.05 24.51
N CYS A 49 -4.99 1.59 25.61
CA CYS A 49 -5.91 2.74 25.58
C CYS A 49 -5.28 3.97 24.91
N LEU A 50 -4.01 4.28 25.23
CA LEU A 50 -3.25 5.36 24.60
C LEU A 50 -3.10 5.14 23.09
N SER A 51 -2.85 3.91 22.64
CA SER A 51 -2.73 3.62 21.20
C SER A 51 -4.03 3.84 20.43
N ILE A 52 -5.18 3.60 21.06
CA ILE A 52 -6.50 3.92 20.52
C ILE A 52 -6.68 5.44 20.47
N GLY A 53 -6.36 6.14 21.56
CA GLY A 53 -6.43 7.60 21.64
C GLY A 53 -5.57 8.28 20.59
N ILE A 54 -4.33 7.82 20.37
CA ILE A 54 -3.44 8.29 19.30
C ILE A 54 -4.13 8.21 17.94
N MET A 55 -4.81 7.10 17.65
CA MET A 55 -5.51 6.95 16.37
C MET A 55 -6.68 7.92 16.26
N VAL A 56 -7.53 8.04 17.29
CA VAL A 56 -8.69 8.95 17.29
C VAL A 56 -8.26 10.40 17.15
N GLU A 57 -7.26 10.85 17.90
CA GLU A 57 -6.75 12.22 17.85
C GLU A 57 -6.05 12.54 16.52
N LEU A 58 -5.43 11.54 15.88
CA LEU A 58 -4.89 11.69 14.53
C LEU A 58 -5.99 11.81 13.47
N GLU A 59 -7.07 11.01 13.56
CA GLU A 59 -8.21 11.16 12.64
C GLU A 59 -8.95 12.49 12.87
N LEU A 60 -9.03 12.97 14.11
CA LEU A 60 -9.53 14.32 14.42
C LEU A 60 -8.65 15.40 13.78
N SER A 61 -7.33 15.29 13.89
CA SER A 61 -6.39 16.22 13.25
C SER A 61 -6.58 16.26 11.73
N GLN A 62 -6.85 15.12 11.10
CA GLN A 62 -7.18 15.05 9.68
C GLN A 62 -8.54 15.68 9.37
N HIS A 63 -9.59 15.32 10.13
CA HIS A 63 -10.94 15.84 9.94
C HIS A 63 -11.03 17.37 10.05
N LEU A 64 -10.20 17.97 10.90
CA LEU A 64 -10.10 19.42 11.08
C LEU A 64 -9.16 20.10 10.05
N GLY A 65 -8.59 19.34 9.11
CA GLY A 65 -7.73 19.84 8.04
C GLY A 65 -6.29 20.16 8.46
N HIS A 66 -5.86 19.72 9.65
CA HIS A 66 -4.48 19.91 10.11
C HIS A 66 -3.51 18.87 9.52
N VAL A 67 -4.02 17.69 9.20
CA VAL A 67 -3.30 16.63 8.48
C VAL A 67 -3.90 16.46 7.10
N SER A 68 -3.05 16.18 6.11
CA SER A 68 -3.47 15.87 4.74
C SER A 68 -4.52 14.76 4.68
N ASP A 69 -5.54 14.93 3.83
CA ASP A 69 -6.57 13.92 3.53
C ASP A 69 -6.05 12.72 2.72
N SER A 70 -4.73 12.67 2.45
CA SER A 70 -4.07 11.57 1.75
C SER A 70 -4.21 10.20 2.43
N GLY A 71 -4.56 10.18 3.73
CA GLY A 71 -4.61 8.97 4.56
C GLY A 71 -3.23 8.38 4.89
N VAL A 72 -2.15 9.00 4.42
CA VAL A 72 -0.77 8.51 4.61
C VAL A 72 -0.39 8.53 6.08
N CYS A 73 -0.60 9.64 6.78
CA CYS A 73 -0.25 9.79 8.19
C CYS A 73 -0.97 8.73 9.05
N LEU A 74 -2.28 8.55 8.87
CA LEU A 74 -3.05 7.52 9.56
C LEU A 74 -2.53 6.11 9.24
N GLY A 75 -2.23 5.83 7.97
CA GLY A 75 -1.69 4.55 7.54
C GLY A 75 -0.35 4.21 8.19
N VAL A 76 0.56 5.18 8.26
CA VAL A 76 1.88 5.04 8.91
C VAL A 76 1.73 4.81 10.41
N ALA A 77 0.93 5.62 11.10
CA ALA A 77 0.69 5.46 12.54
C ALA A 77 0.09 4.09 12.86
N ARG A 78 -0.95 3.69 12.12
CA ARG A 78 -1.61 2.39 12.27
C ARG A 78 -0.65 1.21 12.04
N ARG A 79 0.19 1.26 11.00
CA ARG A 79 1.21 0.22 10.75
C ARG A 79 2.25 0.16 11.88
N CYS A 80 2.68 1.31 12.38
CA CYS A 80 3.63 1.39 13.48
C CYS A 80 3.06 0.71 14.75
N LEU A 81 1.85 1.10 15.17
CA LEU A 81 1.19 0.55 16.36
C LEU A 81 0.93 -0.96 16.24
N LYS A 82 0.42 -1.42 15.09
CA LYS A 82 0.19 -2.86 14.84
C LYS A 82 1.47 -3.69 14.90
N LYS A 83 2.62 -3.12 14.51
CA LYS A 83 3.92 -3.81 14.61
C LYS A 83 4.33 -4.10 16.05
N PHE A 84 3.80 -3.34 17.01
CA PHE A 84 3.97 -3.56 18.45
C PHE A 84 2.76 -4.24 19.09
N TYR A 85 1.87 -4.84 18.29
CA TYR A 85 0.66 -5.54 18.75
C TYR A 85 -0.32 -4.65 19.53
N LEU A 86 -0.27 -3.33 19.31
CA LEU A 86 -1.17 -2.38 19.96
C LEU A 86 -2.49 -2.23 19.16
N PRO A 87 -3.63 -2.04 19.85
CA PRO A 87 -4.89 -1.78 19.19
C PRO A 87 -4.87 -0.45 18.42
N THR A 88 -5.67 -0.37 17.37
CA THR A 88 -5.74 0.82 16.49
C THR A 88 -7.17 1.22 16.16
N ARG A 89 -8.13 0.66 16.89
CA ARG A 89 -9.55 0.87 16.76
C ARG A 89 -10.18 0.90 18.14
N VAL A 90 -11.23 1.69 18.26
CA VAL A 90 -12.07 1.73 19.46
C VAL A 90 -12.84 0.41 19.57
N PRO A 91 -12.84 -0.26 20.74
CA PRO A 91 -13.66 -1.46 20.98
C PRO A 91 -15.14 -1.22 20.66
N ASN A 92 -15.83 -2.22 20.13
CA ASN A 92 -17.22 -2.08 19.70
C ASN A 92 -18.16 -1.80 20.89
N GLU A 93 -17.78 -2.30 22.07
CA GLU A 93 -18.42 -2.16 23.37
C GLU A 93 -18.50 -0.70 23.82
N ILE A 94 -17.56 0.15 23.41
CA ILE A 94 -17.58 1.57 23.77
C ILE A 94 -18.60 2.30 22.91
N VAL A 95 -19.71 2.75 23.50
CA VAL A 95 -20.68 3.60 22.83
C VAL A 95 -20.13 5.04 22.76
N PRO A 96 -20.32 5.78 21.64
CA PRO A 96 -19.82 7.15 21.55
C PRO A 96 -20.28 8.08 22.68
N ALA A 97 -21.51 7.91 23.19
CA ALA A 97 -22.02 8.72 24.30
C ALA A 97 -21.22 8.49 25.59
N ASP A 98 -20.95 7.24 25.95
CA ASP A 98 -20.21 6.88 27.17
C ASP A 98 -18.78 7.44 27.13
N LEU A 99 -18.14 7.42 25.95
CA LEU A 99 -16.80 7.99 25.78
C LEU A 99 -16.81 9.51 25.95
N ILE A 100 -17.81 10.20 25.40
CA ILE A 100 -17.98 11.64 25.58
C ILE A 100 -18.17 11.98 27.05
N ASP A 101 -18.98 11.22 27.78
CA ASP A 101 -19.20 11.44 29.20
C ASP A 101 -17.93 11.17 30.03
N ALA A 102 -17.15 10.15 29.68
CA ALA A 102 -15.83 9.91 30.29
C ALA A 102 -14.86 11.07 30.00
N MET A 103 -14.81 11.56 28.76
CA MET A 103 -14.01 12.73 28.39
C MET A 103 -14.43 13.98 29.17
N ARG A 104 -15.73 14.22 29.39
CA ARG A 104 -16.21 15.35 30.20
C ARG A 104 -15.73 15.23 31.65
N ARG A 105 -15.90 14.05 32.27
CA ARG A 105 -15.47 13.81 33.66
C ARG A 105 -13.97 14.04 33.87
N LEU A 106 -13.15 13.65 32.90
CA LEU A 106 -11.69 13.71 33.01
C LEU A 106 -11.08 15.07 32.65
N ASN A 107 -11.77 15.86 31.82
CA ASN A 107 -11.26 17.14 31.32
C ASN A 107 -11.92 18.36 31.95
N ASP A 108 -12.59 18.19 33.09
CA ASP A 108 -13.36 19.25 33.75
C ASP A 108 -12.47 20.42 34.18
N THR A 109 -12.41 21.40 33.28
CA THR A 109 -11.74 22.69 33.40
C THR A 109 -12.84 23.72 33.25
N SER A 110 -12.71 24.88 33.89
CA SER A 110 -13.73 25.94 33.93
C SER A 110 -14.25 26.43 32.56
N ASP A 111 -13.61 26.04 31.46
CA ASP A 111 -13.95 26.31 30.05
C ASP A 111 -14.74 25.18 29.34
N SER A 112 -15.04 24.05 30.00
CA SER A 112 -15.74 22.87 29.44
C SER A 112 -17.22 23.10 29.11
N LYS A 113 -17.78 24.28 29.41
CA LYS A 113 -19.21 24.59 29.31
C LYS A 113 -19.77 24.64 27.88
N ASP A 114 -18.92 24.66 26.86
CA ASP A 114 -19.32 24.78 25.45
C ASP A 114 -19.33 23.45 24.67
N GLY A 115 -19.22 22.29 25.35
CA GLY A 115 -19.24 20.98 24.67
C GLY A 115 -18.01 20.77 23.78
N THR A 116 -16.85 21.25 24.24
CA THR A 116 -15.56 21.13 23.57
C THR A 116 -14.49 20.54 24.48
N PHE A 117 -13.52 19.85 23.89
CA PHE A 117 -12.41 19.21 24.62
C PHE A 117 -11.05 19.74 24.13
N PRO A 118 -10.10 19.99 25.05
CA PRO A 118 -8.73 20.29 24.66
C PRO A 118 -8.05 19.01 24.17
N VAL A 119 -7.74 18.96 22.87
CA VAL A 119 -7.10 17.80 22.24
C VAL A 119 -5.80 18.24 21.57
N VAL A 120 -4.73 17.45 21.77
CA VAL A 120 -3.44 17.71 21.12
C VAL A 120 -3.54 17.35 19.64
N MET A 121 -3.31 18.34 18.78
CA MET A 121 -3.35 18.21 17.34
C MET A 121 -1.96 18.06 16.73
N VAL A 122 -1.90 17.29 15.65
CA VAL A 122 -0.70 17.12 14.85
C VAL A 122 -0.91 17.65 13.44
N SER A 123 0.18 18.09 12.82
CA SER A 123 0.23 18.51 11.41
C SER A 123 0.90 17.45 10.51
N GLY A 124 1.27 16.31 11.11
CA GLY A 124 1.85 15.15 10.43
C GLY A 124 2.74 14.33 11.37
N ILE A 125 3.30 13.23 10.87
CA ILE A 125 4.19 12.38 11.67
C ILE A 125 5.41 13.16 12.14
N GLY A 126 5.59 13.24 13.46
CA GLY A 126 6.69 13.96 14.11
C GLY A 126 6.51 15.49 14.15
N ARG A 127 5.34 16.03 13.80
CA ARG A 127 5.04 17.47 13.82
C ARG A 127 3.72 17.76 14.55
N SER A 128 3.77 18.57 15.61
CA SER A 128 2.57 19.09 16.25
C SER A 128 1.96 20.25 15.45
N LEU A 129 0.73 20.66 15.79
CA LEU A 129 0.22 21.96 15.40
C LEU A 129 1.07 23.08 16.04
N ALA A 130 1.17 24.22 15.36
CA ALA A 130 1.91 25.40 15.82
C ALA A 130 1.07 26.66 15.51
N PRO A 131 1.13 27.71 16.35
CA PRO A 131 2.01 27.89 17.51
C PRO A 131 1.58 27.12 18.77
N ASP A 132 0.31 26.74 18.88
CA ASP A 132 -0.25 25.95 19.99
C ASP A 132 -0.60 24.54 19.50
N PRO A 133 -0.11 23.48 20.16
CA PRO A 133 -0.48 22.11 19.84
C PRO A 133 -1.90 21.73 20.29
N ILE A 134 -2.57 22.49 21.16
CA ILE A 134 -3.92 22.17 21.65
C ILE A 134 -4.98 22.85 20.78
N ALA A 135 -6.00 22.10 20.36
CA ALA A 135 -7.20 22.64 19.74
C ALA A 135 -8.45 22.25 20.55
N MET A 136 -9.41 23.17 20.63
CA MET A 136 -10.72 22.88 21.22
C MET A 136 -11.61 22.14 20.21
N VAL A 137 -11.91 20.88 20.50
CA VAL A 137 -12.66 19.98 19.61
C VAL A 137 -14.09 19.83 20.08
N LYS A 138 -15.05 20.09 19.21
CA LYS A 138 -16.48 19.85 19.50
C LYS A 138 -16.77 18.37 19.68
N GLU A 139 -17.64 18.04 20.64
CA GLU A 139 -18.17 16.68 20.85
C GLU A 139 -18.67 16.01 19.57
N SER A 140 -19.36 16.78 18.72
CA SER A 140 -19.90 16.27 17.45
C SER A 140 -18.81 15.77 16.48
N ALA A 141 -17.62 16.37 16.50
CA ALA A 141 -16.49 15.90 15.70
C ALA A 141 -15.95 14.58 16.25
N VAL A 142 -15.81 14.46 17.58
CA VAL A 142 -15.41 13.21 18.25
C VAL A 142 -16.39 12.09 17.93
N VAL A 143 -17.69 12.32 18.11
CA VAL A 143 -18.75 11.33 17.81
C VAL A 143 -18.71 10.90 16.34
N ARG A 144 -18.46 11.83 15.42
CA ARG A 144 -18.34 11.52 13.99
C ARG A 144 -17.18 10.56 13.70
N ILE A 145 -16.02 10.81 14.29
CA ILE A 145 -14.84 9.94 14.15
C ILE A 145 -15.09 8.56 14.77
N LEU A 146 -15.66 8.51 15.97
CA LEU A 146 -15.98 7.23 16.62
C LEU A 146 -16.94 6.39 15.77
N LYS A 147 -17.95 7.04 15.16
CA LYS A 147 -18.88 6.36 14.24
C LYS A 147 -18.18 5.84 12.98
N SER A 148 -17.25 6.59 12.39
CA SER A 148 -16.50 6.12 11.21
C SER A 148 -15.52 4.99 11.54
N MET A 149 -15.12 4.83 12.80
CA MET A 149 -14.24 3.74 13.24
C MET A 149 -14.98 2.42 13.54
N LYS A 150 -16.31 2.45 13.73
CA LYS A 150 -17.14 1.27 13.94
C LYS A 150 -17.51 0.60 12.61
N ASP A 151 -17.67 -0.72 12.61
CA ASP A 151 -17.81 -1.53 11.38
C ASP A 151 -19.18 -1.38 10.67
N ALA A 152 -20.12 -0.61 11.20
CA ALA A 152 -21.46 -0.41 10.62
C ALA A 152 -21.59 0.96 9.92
N ILE A 153 -21.36 0.98 8.60
CA ILE A 153 -21.74 2.12 7.75
C ILE A 153 -23.18 1.91 7.29
N SER A 154 -24.11 2.71 7.79
CA SER A 154 -25.46 2.78 7.22
C SER A 154 -25.40 3.59 5.92
N LEU A 155 -25.67 2.92 4.79
CA LEU A 155 -25.70 3.56 3.47
C LEU A 155 -27.16 3.90 3.11
N THR A 156 -27.42 5.19 2.89
CA THR A 156 -28.69 5.64 2.30
C THR A 156 -28.54 5.70 0.78
N PRO A 157 -29.44 5.06 0.00
CA PRO A 157 -29.40 5.14 -1.45
C PRO A 157 -29.48 6.60 -1.92
N SER A 158 -28.38 7.10 -2.46
CA SER A 158 -28.23 8.49 -2.89
C SER A 158 -27.32 8.57 -4.11
N ARG A 159 -27.50 9.60 -4.93
CA ARG A 159 -26.59 9.91 -6.04
C ARG A 159 -25.29 10.43 -5.47
N VAL A 160 -24.16 9.85 -5.90
CA VAL A 160 -22.85 10.27 -5.43
C VAL A 160 -22.24 11.29 -6.38
N TYR A 161 -21.83 12.44 -5.84
CA TYR A 161 -21.11 13.47 -6.56
C TYR A 161 -19.78 13.76 -5.90
N GLY A 162 -18.71 13.89 -6.68
CA GLY A 162 -17.43 14.33 -6.10
C GLY A 162 -16.22 14.17 -7.01
N SER A 163 -15.10 14.67 -6.52
CA SER A 163 -13.78 14.50 -7.12
C SER A 163 -12.86 13.80 -6.12
N ILE A 164 -12.03 12.90 -6.59
CA ILE A 164 -11.08 12.17 -5.75
C ILE A 164 -9.73 11.97 -6.45
N ARG A 165 -8.66 12.03 -5.66
CA ARG A 165 -7.35 11.51 -6.04
C ARG A 165 -7.15 10.14 -5.42
N VAL A 166 -6.91 9.15 -6.26
CA VAL A 166 -6.59 7.80 -5.77
C VAL A 166 -5.11 7.72 -5.35
N PRO A 167 -4.74 6.84 -4.42
CA PRO A 167 -3.34 6.59 -4.08
C PRO A 167 -2.52 6.20 -5.31
N GLY A 168 -1.19 6.30 -5.22
CA GLY A 168 -0.31 5.82 -6.29
C GLY A 168 -0.50 4.33 -6.58
N SER A 169 -0.17 3.91 -7.81
CA SER A 169 -0.25 2.51 -8.21
C SER A 169 0.79 1.64 -7.51
N LYS A 170 0.35 0.55 -6.86
CA LYS A 170 1.25 -0.46 -6.28
C LYS A 170 2.20 -1.05 -7.31
N SER A 171 1.63 -1.35 -8.48
CA SER A 171 2.28 -2.06 -9.57
C SER A 171 3.34 -1.19 -10.24
N VAL A 172 3.12 0.12 -10.31
CA VAL A 172 4.11 1.09 -10.83
C VAL A 172 5.17 1.41 -9.78
N SER A 173 4.78 1.58 -8.51
CA SER A 173 5.67 2.02 -7.42
C SER A 173 6.94 1.16 -7.28
N ASN A 174 6.80 -0.17 -7.16
CA ASN A 174 7.97 -1.05 -6.99
C ASN A 174 8.86 -1.14 -8.24
N ARG A 175 8.31 -0.91 -9.45
CA ARG A 175 9.08 -0.86 -10.70
C ARG A 175 9.89 0.42 -10.78
N VAL A 176 9.26 1.56 -10.50
CA VAL A 176 9.93 2.87 -10.45
C VAL A 176 11.03 2.87 -9.39
N LEU A 177 10.77 2.34 -8.18
CA LEU A 177 11.77 2.24 -7.13
C LEU A 177 13.00 1.44 -7.57
N LEU A 178 12.80 0.26 -8.15
CA LEU A 178 13.91 -0.57 -8.61
C LEU A 178 14.69 0.10 -9.76
N MET A 179 14.01 0.62 -10.78
CA MET A 179 14.68 1.26 -11.91
C MET A 179 15.40 2.54 -11.51
N ALA A 180 14.82 3.37 -10.64
CA ALA A 180 15.47 4.54 -10.09
C ALA A 180 16.72 4.18 -9.26
N ALA A 181 16.65 3.11 -8.49
CA ALA A 181 17.77 2.60 -7.72
C ALA A 181 18.89 2.05 -8.60
N LEU A 182 18.55 1.39 -9.72
CA LEU A 182 19.54 0.86 -10.65
C LEU A 182 20.10 1.94 -11.58
N GLY A 183 19.36 3.00 -11.90
CA GLY A 183 19.77 3.99 -12.90
C GLY A 183 20.94 4.87 -12.51
N LYS A 184 21.45 5.60 -13.51
CA LYS A 184 22.51 6.61 -13.35
C LYS A 184 21.90 7.95 -12.99
N GLY A 185 22.43 8.58 -11.93
CA GLY A 185 22.01 9.91 -11.46
C GLY A 185 20.94 9.85 -10.36
N THR A 186 20.46 11.01 -9.93
CA THR A 186 19.47 11.13 -8.86
C THR A 186 18.07 11.31 -9.44
N CYS A 187 17.09 10.62 -8.88
CA CYS A 187 15.68 10.68 -9.30
C CYS A 187 14.80 11.08 -8.12
N GLN A 188 14.00 12.13 -8.27
CA GLN A 188 12.91 12.42 -7.34
C GLN A 188 11.67 11.62 -7.74
N VAL A 189 11.29 10.64 -6.93
CA VAL A 189 10.06 9.86 -7.12
C VAL A 189 8.94 10.50 -6.30
N LYS A 190 7.82 10.82 -6.95
CA LYS A 190 6.63 11.43 -6.34
C LYS A 190 5.41 10.51 -6.45
N GLY A 191 4.48 10.62 -5.50
CA GLY A 191 3.19 9.92 -5.55
C GLY A 191 3.27 8.42 -5.31
N LEU A 192 4.31 7.92 -4.61
CA LEU A 192 4.42 6.51 -4.27
C LEU A 192 3.22 6.05 -3.44
N GLN A 193 2.77 4.83 -3.69
CA GLN A 193 1.85 4.17 -2.77
C GLN A 193 2.61 3.73 -1.53
N LEU A 194 2.26 4.22 -0.35
CA LEU A 194 2.85 3.71 0.90
C LEU A 194 2.13 2.46 1.38
N SER A 195 2.72 1.32 1.03
CA SER A 195 2.29 -0.01 1.46
C SER A 195 3.46 -0.78 2.07
N ASP A 196 3.17 -1.88 2.79
CA ASP A 196 4.19 -2.82 3.27
C ASP A 196 5.13 -3.28 2.14
N SER A 197 4.60 -3.36 0.91
CA SER A 197 5.32 -3.81 -0.27
C SER A 197 6.39 -2.83 -0.75
N THR A 198 6.08 -1.53 -0.75
CA THR A 198 7.01 -0.47 -1.13
C THR A 198 7.98 -0.15 0.00
N GLU A 199 7.52 -0.19 1.25
CA GLU A 199 8.39 -0.05 2.43
C GLU A 199 9.45 -1.16 2.47
N THR A 200 9.05 -2.41 2.20
CA THR A 200 9.96 -3.55 2.07
C THR A 200 10.98 -3.31 0.95
N MET A 201 10.51 -2.89 -0.22
CA MET A 201 11.40 -2.61 -1.36
C MET A 201 12.43 -1.54 -1.02
N ILE A 202 12.01 -0.41 -0.43
CA ILE A 202 12.90 0.67 0.01
C ILE A 202 13.92 0.14 1.02
N ALA A 203 13.49 -0.59 2.04
CA ALA A 203 14.37 -1.12 3.07
C ALA A 203 15.43 -2.08 2.49
N VAL A 204 15.03 -2.94 1.56
CA VAL A 204 15.95 -3.87 0.88
C VAL A 204 16.93 -3.13 -0.02
N LEU A 205 16.49 -2.15 -0.80
CA LEU A 205 17.38 -1.32 -1.62
C LEU A 205 18.42 -0.59 -0.76
N CYS A 206 18.01 -0.05 0.40
CA CYS A 206 18.95 0.55 1.35
C CYS A 206 19.97 -0.46 1.89
N LYS A 207 19.56 -1.70 2.21
CA LYS A 207 20.49 -2.77 2.61
C LYS A 207 21.50 -3.14 1.51
N LEU A 208 21.13 -2.91 0.25
CA LEU A 208 21.97 -3.14 -0.92
C LEU A 208 22.79 -1.91 -1.32
N GLY A 209 22.92 -0.91 -0.43
CA GLY A 209 23.78 0.26 -0.62
C GLY A 209 23.15 1.42 -1.38
N VAL A 210 21.86 1.35 -1.72
CA VAL A 210 21.15 2.45 -2.40
C VAL A 210 20.78 3.53 -1.39
N LYS A 211 21.20 4.77 -1.61
CA LYS A 211 20.81 5.90 -0.75
C LYS A 211 19.42 6.40 -1.15
N ILE A 212 18.48 6.42 -0.19
CA ILE A 212 17.10 6.89 -0.38
C ILE A 212 16.74 7.88 0.74
N GLU A 213 16.21 9.04 0.37
CA GLU A 213 15.86 10.13 1.29
C GLU A 213 14.41 10.57 1.09
N TRP A 214 13.61 10.61 2.16
CA TRP A 214 12.23 11.10 2.08
C TRP A 214 12.21 12.63 1.91
N THR A 215 11.39 13.12 0.98
CA THR A 215 11.17 14.56 0.74
C THR A 215 9.73 15.00 0.93
N GLY A 216 8.83 14.06 1.18
CA GLY A 216 7.43 14.32 1.52
C GLY A 216 6.73 13.02 1.94
N GLU A 217 5.41 13.09 2.16
CA GLU A 217 4.61 11.95 2.59
C GLU A 217 4.68 10.76 1.61
N THR A 218 4.68 11.03 0.31
CA THR A 218 4.71 10.00 -0.75
C THR A 218 5.84 10.24 -1.74
N SER A 219 6.83 11.06 -1.35
CA SER A 219 7.91 11.50 -2.22
C SER A 219 9.27 11.24 -1.60
N LEU A 220 10.20 10.78 -2.43
CA LEU A 220 11.57 10.47 -2.02
C LEU A 220 12.57 10.79 -3.13
N ILE A 221 13.82 10.95 -2.75
CA ILE A 221 14.96 11.07 -3.64
C ILE A 221 15.69 9.72 -3.61
N VAL A 222 15.84 9.10 -4.79
CA VAL A 222 16.67 7.90 -4.98
C VAL A 222 17.97 8.33 -5.63
N HIS A 223 19.08 8.05 -4.97
CA HIS A 223 20.41 8.21 -5.57
C HIS A 223 20.77 6.91 -6.28
N GLY A 224 20.69 6.93 -7.61
CA GLY A 224 20.87 5.75 -8.44
C GLY A 224 22.28 5.15 -8.34
N SER A 225 22.34 3.83 -8.26
CA SER A 225 23.56 3.04 -8.08
C SER A 225 24.28 2.71 -9.39
N CYS A 226 23.69 3.04 -10.54
CA CYS A 226 24.20 2.63 -11.86
C CYS A 226 24.44 1.10 -11.95
N GLY A 227 23.52 0.31 -11.39
CA GLY A 227 23.57 -1.16 -11.34
C GLY A 227 24.49 -1.75 -10.26
N LYS A 228 25.22 -0.92 -9.51
CA LYS A 228 26.19 -1.37 -8.51
C LYS A 228 25.54 -1.57 -7.14
N LEU A 229 24.96 -2.75 -6.93
CA LEU A 229 24.41 -3.16 -5.65
C LEU A 229 25.51 -3.77 -4.76
N SER A 230 25.43 -3.50 -3.46
CA SER A 230 26.35 -4.05 -2.45
C SER A 230 25.88 -5.40 -1.93
N LEU A 231 26.83 -6.26 -1.55
CA LEU A 231 26.51 -7.49 -0.82
C LEU A 231 25.95 -7.12 0.57
N PRO A 232 24.75 -7.60 0.95
CA PRO A 232 24.18 -7.29 2.25
C PRO A 232 24.79 -8.15 3.36
N ASP A 233 24.99 -7.56 4.55
CA ASP A 233 25.53 -8.27 5.72
C ASP A 233 24.49 -9.20 6.40
N THR A 234 23.22 -9.08 6.03
CA THR A 234 22.10 -9.84 6.60
C THR A 234 21.16 -10.31 5.51
N GLU A 235 20.28 -11.25 5.86
CA GLU A 235 19.22 -11.67 4.95
C GLU A 235 18.30 -10.52 4.51
N LEU A 236 17.82 -10.62 3.28
CA LEU A 236 16.83 -9.73 2.71
C LEU A 236 15.43 -10.26 3.05
N TYR A 237 14.88 -9.76 4.15
CA TYR A 237 13.52 -10.08 4.58
C TYR A 237 12.49 -9.29 3.77
N MET A 238 11.67 -10.00 2.99
CA MET A 238 10.69 -9.44 2.06
C MET A 238 9.27 -9.29 2.67
N GLY A 239 9.09 -9.65 3.94
CA GLY A 239 7.76 -9.66 4.58
C GLY A 239 6.75 -10.48 3.77
N ALA A 240 5.61 -9.87 3.46
CA ALA A 240 4.57 -10.44 2.59
C ALA A 240 4.63 -9.91 1.14
N SER A 241 5.68 -9.16 0.78
CA SER A 241 5.76 -8.47 -0.51
C SER A 241 6.24 -9.38 -1.61
N SER A 242 5.29 -9.98 -2.33
CA SER A 242 5.71 -10.84 -3.42
C SER A 242 6.37 -10.07 -4.57
N THR A 243 5.92 -8.87 -4.92
CA THR A 243 6.60 -8.09 -5.97
C THR A 243 8.05 -7.79 -5.61
N ALA A 244 8.34 -7.40 -4.36
CA ALA A 244 9.71 -7.22 -3.90
C ALA A 244 10.50 -8.53 -3.96
N THR A 245 9.93 -9.64 -3.47
CA THR A 245 10.59 -10.95 -3.56
C THR A 245 10.98 -11.29 -4.99
N ARG A 246 10.03 -11.26 -5.94
CA ARG A 246 10.29 -11.66 -7.34
C ARG A 246 11.34 -10.75 -7.97
N PHE A 247 11.17 -9.44 -7.86
CA PHE A 247 12.06 -8.45 -8.47
C PHE A 247 13.49 -8.56 -7.92
N MET A 248 13.61 -8.71 -6.59
CA MET A 248 14.90 -8.83 -5.95
C MET A 248 15.57 -10.18 -6.22
N THR A 249 14.82 -11.27 -6.43
CA THR A 249 15.41 -12.56 -6.84
C THR A 249 16.23 -12.45 -8.11
N THR A 250 15.82 -11.62 -9.08
CA THR A 250 16.67 -11.33 -10.26
C THR A 250 17.70 -10.26 -9.94
N ALA A 251 17.30 -9.11 -9.38
CA ALA A 251 18.17 -7.94 -9.23
C ALA A 251 19.41 -8.19 -8.35
N VAL A 252 19.37 -9.09 -7.36
CA VAL A 252 20.56 -9.40 -6.55
C VAL A 252 21.68 -10.06 -7.36
N ASN A 253 21.38 -10.68 -8.51
CA ASN A 253 22.41 -11.25 -9.39
C ASN A 253 23.26 -10.17 -10.09
N LEU A 254 22.90 -8.89 -9.96
CA LEU A 254 23.69 -7.75 -10.42
C LEU A 254 24.87 -7.42 -9.49
N ILE A 255 24.90 -7.98 -8.27
CA ILE A 255 25.98 -7.76 -7.32
C ILE A 255 27.26 -8.39 -7.88
N ASP A 256 28.26 -7.55 -8.13
CA ASP A 256 29.56 -7.94 -8.69
C ASP A 256 30.51 -8.57 -7.64
N GLN A 257 30.31 -8.22 -6.36
CA GLN A 257 31.08 -8.79 -5.25
C GLN A 257 30.72 -10.27 -5.06
N PRO A 258 31.70 -11.20 -5.04
CA PRO A 258 31.44 -12.60 -4.73
C PRO A 258 30.81 -12.76 -3.34
N GLY A 259 29.73 -13.53 -3.27
CA GLY A 259 29.03 -13.76 -2.00
C GLY A 259 27.76 -14.56 -2.14
N THR A 260 27.04 -14.68 -1.03
CA THR A 260 25.72 -15.34 -0.99
C THR A 260 24.70 -14.39 -0.40
N VAL A 261 23.61 -14.17 -1.13
CA VAL A 261 22.46 -13.39 -0.67
C VAL A 261 21.33 -14.34 -0.30
N VAL A 262 20.81 -14.21 0.92
CA VAL A 262 19.62 -14.95 1.36
C VAL A 262 18.40 -14.07 1.22
N ILE A 263 17.40 -14.55 0.48
CA ILE A 263 16.09 -13.90 0.34
C ILE A 263 15.07 -14.74 1.10
N THR A 264 14.29 -14.11 1.99
CA THR A 264 13.27 -14.77 2.81
C THR A 264 12.04 -13.88 2.98
N GLY A 265 10.96 -14.39 3.55
CA GLY A 265 9.76 -13.63 3.90
C GLY A 265 9.08 -14.16 5.15
N ASN A 266 7.84 -13.72 5.38
CA ASN A 266 7.01 -14.32 6.43
C ASN A 266 6.57 -15.75 6.03
N ALA A 267 5.96 -16.48 6.97
CA ALA A 267 5.53 -17.87 6.76
C ALA A 267 4.72 -18.04 5.46
N ARG A 268 3.71 -17.19 5.24
CA ARG A 268 2.88 -17.24 4.03
C ARG A 268 3.64 -16.91 2.74
N MET A 269 4.60 -15.99 2.79
CA MET A 269 5.44 -15.67 1.64
C MET A 269 6.35 -16.84 1.29
N ASN A 270 6.80 -17.59 2.31
CA ASN A 270 7.61 -18.79 2.14
C ASN A 270 6.86 -19.95 1.48
N GLU A 271 5.55 -19.87 1.33
CA GLU A 271 4.75 -20.88 0.63
C GLU A 271 4.40 -20.47 -0.82
N ARG A 272 4.65 -19.22 -1.23
CA ARG A 272 4.21 -18.75 -2.55
C ARG A 272 5.13 -19.28 -3.66
N PRO A 273 4.57 -19.65 -4.83
CA PRO A 273 5.34 -20.12 -5.97
C PRO A 273 6.40 -19.12 -6.45
N ILE A 274 7.60 -19.63 -6.73
CA ILE A 274 8.73 -18.92 -7.34
C ILE A 274 9.56 -19.79 -8.30
N THR A 275 9.22 -21.08 -8.44
CA THR A 275 10.04 -22.09 -9.11
C THR A 275 10.39 -21.73 -10.54
N ASP A 276 9.40 -21.33 -11.35
CA ASP A 276 9.65 -21.00 -12.76
C ASP A 276 10.64 -19.84 -12.94
N LEU A 277 10.66 -18.88 -12.01
CA LEU A 277 11.65 -17.80 -12.02
C LEU A 277 13.04 -18.33 -11.68
N VAL A 278 13.15 -19.18 -10.66
CA VAL A 278 14.43 -19.77 -10.24
C VAL A 278 15.00 -20.62 -11.36
N ASP A 279 14.18 -21.45 -12.00
CA ASP A 279 14.60 -22.35 -13.08
C ASP A 279 15.05 -21.56 -14.32
N ALA A 280 14.31 -20.52 -14.71
CA ALA A 280 14.71 -19.65 -15.81
C ALA A 280 16.02 -18.90 -15.53
N LEU A 281 16.20 -18.38 -14.32
CA LEU A 281 17.43 -17.70 -13.92
C LEU A 281 18.62 -18.67 -13.87
N ASN A 282 18.44 -19.86 -13.29
CA ASN A 282 19.47 -20.90 -13.27
C ASN A 282 19.84 -21.36 -14.68
N GLY A 283 18.85 -21.52 -15.57
CA GLY A 283 19.06 -21.80 -16.99
C GLY A 283 19.86 -20.72 -17.74
N SER A 284 19.82 -19.47 -17.26
CA SER A 284 20.61 -18.34 -17.78
C SER A 284 22.01 -18.18 -17.13
N GLY A 285 22.37 -19.08 -16.20
CA GLY A 285 23.68 -19.11 -15.54
C GLY A 285 23.70 -18.58 -14.10
N CYS A 286 22.58 -18.06 -13.57
CA CYS A 286 22.47 -17.74 -12.15
C CYS A 286 22.62 -18.98 -11.27
N LYS A 287 22.93 -18.78 -9.99
CA LYS A 287 23.18 -19.86 -9.03
C LYS A 287 22.27 -19.70 -7.82
N ILE A 288 21.04 -20.16 -7.97
CA ILE A 288 19.98 -20.04 -6.96
C ILE A 288 19.64 -21.43 -6.41
N LYS A 289 19.73 -21.57 -5.10
CA LYS A 289 19.35 -22.78 -4.36
C LYS A 289 18.23 -22.49 -3.38
N TYR A 290 17.34 -23.45 -3.23
CA TYR A 290 16.37 -23.44 -2.13
C TYR A 290 17.07 -23.85 -0.83
N LYS A 291 16.76 -23.19 0.29
CA LYS A 291 17.30 -23.59 1.61
C LYS A 291 16.50 -24.73 2.26
N SER A 292 15.29 -25.02 1.77
CA SER A 292 14.43 -26.07 2.29
C SER A 292 13.66 -26.78 1.16
N LYS A 293 12.39 -26.43 0.95
CA LYS A 293 11.52 -26.91 -0.14
C LYS A 293 11.67 -26.02 -1.38
N ALA A 294 11.03 -26.34 -2.50
CA ALA A 294 11.01 -25.52 -3.72
C ALA A 294 10.23 -24.19 -3.56
N GLN A 295 10.53 -23.44 -2.50
CA GLN A 295 9.93 -22.19 -2.06
C GLN A 295 10.98 -21.38 -1.27
N LEU A 296 10.65 -20.16 -0.83
CA LEU A 296 11.58 -19.41 0.03
C LEU A 296 11.84 -20.14 1.36
N PRO A 297 13.00 -19.93 2.01
CA PRO A 297 14.08 -19.00 1.64
C PRO A 297 14.95 -19.47 0.47
N LEU A 298 15.44 -18.50 -0.32
CA LEU A 298 16.39 -18.71 -1.40
C LEU A 298 17.80 -18.31 -0.97
N SER A 299 18.79 -19.08 -1.41
CA SER A 299 20.22 -18.76 -1.33
C SER A 299 20.73 -18.48 -2.74
N VAL A 300 21.11 -17.24 -3.02
CA VAL A 300 21.58 -16.77 -4.33
C VAL A 300 23.08 -16.52 -4.26
N THR A 301 23.87 -17.29 -5.00
CA THR A 301 25.31 -17.03 -5.15
C THR A 301 25.51 -15.94 -6.20
N VAL A 302 26.14 -14.84 -5.81
CA VAL A 302 26.33 -13.63 -6.62
C VAL A 302 27.82 -13.36 -6.87
N GLY A 303 28.11 -12.41 -7.76
CA GLY A 303 29.45 -12.04 -8.17
C GLY A 303 29.80 -12.47 -9.59
N ARG A 304 31.07 -12.84 -9.78
CA ARG A 304 31.64 -13.22 -11.07
C ARG A 304 32.19 -14.64 -11.04
N ASP A 305 32.14 -15.32 -12.18
CA ASP A 305 32.87 -16.57 -12.41
C ASP A 305 33.89 -16.41 -13.54
N LYS A 306 34.52 -17.53 -13.94
CA LYS A 306 35.56 -17.54 -14.99
C LYS A 306 35.10 -16.96 -16.34
N ASN A 307 33.79 -16.87 -16.60
CA ASN A 307 33.23 -16.35 -17.84
C ASN A 307 32.63 -14.94 -17.67
N GLY A 308 32.91 -14.23 -16.57
CA GLY A 308 32.39 -12.89 -16.30
C GLY A 308 31.29 -12.86 -15.22
N PRO A 309 30.41 -11.84 -15.22
CA PRO A 309 29.29 -11.76 -14.28
C PRO A 309 28.39 -13.01 -14.32
N ILE A 310 27.90 -13.43 -13.16
CA ILE A 310 26.95 -14.55 -13.06
C ILE A 310 25.66 -14.26 -13.84
N TRP A 311 25.20 -13.00 -13.83
CA TRP A 311 24.09 -12.54 -14.66
C TRP A 311 24.53 -12.30 -16.11
N ARG A 312 24.47 -13.35 -16.94
CA ARG A 312 24.96 -13.32 -18.32
C ARG A 312 23.96 -12.75 -19.34
N GLY A 313 22.66 -12.87 -19.06
CA GLY A 313 21.61 -12.57 -20.04
C GLY A 313 21.52 -13.61 -21.15
N GLY A 314 21.32 -13.17 -22.39
CA GLY A 314 21.10 -14.06 -23.53
C GLY A 314 19.64 -14.53 -23.64
N LYS A 315 19.44 -15.76 -24.12
CA LYS A 315 18.09 -16.33 -24.31
C LYS A 315 17.53 -16.83 -22.98
N ILE A 316 16.41 -16.27 -22.55
CA ILE A 316 15.69 -16.67 -21.35
C ILE A 316 14.29 -17.09 -21.76
N ARG A 317 13.85 -18.26 -21.28
CA ARG A 317 12.50 -18.77 -21.51
C ARG A 317 11.73 -18.80 -20.20
N LEU A 318 10.49 -18.32 -20.22
CA LEU A 318 9.56 -18.41 -19.12
C LEU A 318 8.26 -19.03 -19.63
N SER A 319 7.70 -19.96 -18.86
CA SER A 319 6.35 -20.46 -19.13
C SER A 319 5.33 -19.32 -19.08
N ALA A 320 4.22 -19.46 -19.79
CA ALA A 320 3.19 -18.42 -19.88
C ALA A 320 2.14 -18.48 -18.78
N ASN A 321 1.95 -19.64 -18.16
CA ASN A 321 1.07 -19.80 -16.98
C ASN A 321 1.63 -19.09 -15.74
N VAL A 322 2.73 -18.37 -15.92
CA VAL A 322 3.59 -17.84 -14.90
C VAL A 322 3.22 -16.40 -14.57
N SER A 323 3.38 -16.07 -13.30
CA SER A 323 3.17 -14.73 -12.77
C SER A 323 3.89 -13.67 -13.61
N SER A 324 3.15 -12.66 -14.05
CA SER A 324 3.66 -11.49 -14.78
C SER A 324 4.84 -10.78 -14.10
N GLN A 325 4.97 -10.99 -12.78
CA GLN A 325 6.06 -10.48 -11.96
C GLN A 325 7.41 -11.12 -12.30
N PHE A 326 7.44 -12.37 -12.79
CA PHE A 326 8.68 -13.06 -13.15
C PHE A 326 9.24 -12.46 -14.44
N VAL A 327 8.38 -12.31 -15.46
CA VAL A 327 8.71 -11.62 -16.70
C VAL A 327 9.20 -10.21 -16.42
N SER A 328 8.46 -9.46 -15.60
CA SER A 328 8.83 -8.09 -15.22
C SER A 328 10.18 -8.05 -14.50
N SER A 329 10.45 -8.99 -13.59
CA SER A 329 11.71 -9.08 -12.86
C SER A 329 12.92 -9.22 -13.79
N VAL A 330 12.82 -10.13 -14.76
CA VAL A 330 13.85 -10.35 -15.78
C VAL A 330 14.02 -9.12 -16.65
N LEU A 331 12.94 -8.56 -17.21
CA LEU A 331 12.99 -7.36 -18.05
C LEU A 331 13.67 -6.18 -17.34
N MET A 332 13.37 -5.95 -16.07
CA MET A 332 13.94 -4.83 -15.32
C MET A 332 15.44 -4.95 -15.06
N SER A 333 15.95 -6.18 -14.92
CA SER A 333 17.37 -6.45 -14.63
C SER A 333 18.19 -6.75 -15.88
N ALA A 334 17.52 -7.07 -16.99
CA ALA A 334 18.14 -7.38 -18.29
C ALA A 334 19.12 -6.32 -18.81
N PRO A 335 18.91 -5.00 -18.64
CA PRO A 335 19.83 -4.02 -19.20
C PRO A 335 21.22 -4.01 -18.57
N TYR A 336 21.39 -4.72 -17.45
CA TYR A 336 22.66 -4.88 -16.73
C TYR A 336 23.27 -6.29 -16.91
N ALA A 337 22.70 -7.12 -17.78
CA ALA A 337 23.29 -8.40 -18.14
C ALA A 337 24.57 -8.24 -18.98
N ALA A 338 25.46 -9.23 -18.92
CA ALA A 338 26.68 -9.24 -19.75
C ALA A 338 26.38 -9.21 -21.26
N ASN A 339 25.25 -9.79 -21.69
CA ASN A 339 24.79 -9.80 -23.08
C ASN A 339 23.33 -9.33 -23.18
N PRO A 340 22.90 -8.81 -24.34
CA PRO A 340 21.49 -8.50 -24.59
C PRO A 340 20.60 -9.70 -24.26
N VAL A 341 19.41 -9.42 -23.72
CA VAL A 341 18.46 -10.45 -23.31
C VAL A 341 17.38 -10.59 -24.35
N THR A 342 17.15 -11.83 -24.79
CA THR A 342 15.96 -12.22 -25.55
C THR A 342 15.08 -13.06 -24.64
N LEU A 343 13.96 -12.48 -24.21
CA LEU A 343 13.00 -13.12 -23.33
C LEU A 343 11.84 -13.68 -24.15
N THR A 344 11.69 -15.01 -24.14
CA THR A 344 10.60 -15.71 -24.82
C THR A 344 9.60 -16.27 -23.80
N LEU A 345 8.31 -16.00 -24.04
CA LEU A 345 7.20 -16.59 -23.29
C LEU A 345 6.69 -17.82 -24.05
N GLU A 346 6.58 -18.97 -23.40
CA GLU A 346 6.25 -20.23 -24.08
C GLU A 346 4.80 -20.27 -24.63
N GLN A 347 3.90 -19.44 -24.11
CA GLN A 347 2.53 -19.22 -24.59
C GLN A 347 2.08 -17.78 -24.31
N THR A 348 0.90 -17.40 -24.82
CA THR A 348 0.37 -16.04 -24.71
C THR A 348 -0.58 -15.93 -23.51
N ALA A 349 -0.12 -15.45 -22.35
CA ALA A 349 -1.01 -15.21 -21.21
C ALA A 349 -1.54 -13.76 -21.19
N GLY A 350 -2.85 -13.60 -21.38
CA GLY A 350 -3.53 -12.30 -21.45
C GLY A 350 -3.30 -11.40 -20.22
N VAL A 351 -3.36 -11.97 -19.01
CA VAL A 351 -3.13 -11.22 -17.74
C VAL A 351 -1.70 -10.71 -17.64
N SER A 352 -0.71 -11.45 -18.17
CA SER A 352 0.69 -11.04 -18.11
C SER A 352 1.01 -9.86 -19.02
N LYS A 353 0.30 -9.72 -20.14
CA LYS A 353 0.51 -8.65 -21.13
C LYS A 353 0.39 -7.24 -20.53
N GLN A 354 -0.59 -7.02 -19.65
CA GLN A 354 -0.80 -5.72 -19.01
C GLN A 354 0.40 -5.28 -18.16
N TYR A 355 0.88 -6.18 -17.30
CA TYR A 355 2.00 -5.87 -16.41
C TYR A 355 3.34 -5.80 -17.14
N ILE A 356 3.49 -6.55 -18.24
CA ILE A 356 4.63 -6.37 -19.16
C ILE A 356 4.57 -4.97 -19.78
N GLY A 357 3.40 -4.53 -20.24
CA GLY A 357 3.20 -3.19 -20.79
C GLY A 357 3.56 -2.07 -19.80
N ILE A 358 3.14 -2.19 -18.54
CA ILE A 358 3.58 -1.28 -17.46
C ILE A 358 5.10 -1.31 -17.34
N THR A 359 5.72 -2.50 -17.30
CA THR A 359 7.17 -2.63 -17.15
C THR A 359 7.93 -1.95 -18.28
N VAL A 360 7.57 -2.23 -19.54
CA VAL A 360 8.18 -1.62 -20.73
C VAL A 360 8.00 -0.10 -20.74
N SER A 361 6.82 0.39 -20.34
CA SER A 361 6.54 1.83 -20.26
C SER A 361 7.45 2.51 -19.23
N VAL A 362 7.62 1.91 -18.04
CA VAL A 362 8.53 2.46 -17.03
C VAL A 362 9.98 2.35 -17.51
N MET A 363 10.42 1.25 -18.13
CA MET A 363 11.77 1.14 -18.69
C MET A 363 12.07 2.27 -19.69
N LYS A 364 11.09 2.62 -20.53
CA LYS A 364 11.20 3.73 -21.48
C LYS A 364 11.36 5.08 -20.79
N LEU A 365 10.66 5.33 -19.67
CA LEU A 365 10.85 6.53 -18.85
C LEU A 365 12.28 6.66 -18.31
N PHE A 366 12.94 5.53 -18.06
CA PHE A 366 14.34 5.46 -17.63
C PHE A 366 15.34 5.28 -18.79
N GLY A 367 14.91 5.56 -20.03
CA GLY A 367 15.78 5.63 -21.21
C GLY A 367 16.17 4.29 -21.85
N VAL A 368 15.48 3.19 -21.50
CA VAL A 368 15.69 1.87 -22.12
C VAL A 368 14.44 1.46 -22.89
N GLU A 369 14.60 1.27 -24.20
CA GLU A 369 13.53 0.81 -25.08
C GLU A 369 13.61 -0.71 -25.25
N VAL A 370 12.51 -1.39 -24.94
CA VAL A 370 12.35 -2.83 -25.17
C VAL A 370 11.74 -3.04 -26.54
N LYS A 371 12.41 -3.84 -27.37
CA LYS A 371 11.90 -4.19 -28.70
C LYS A 371 11.07 -5.46 -28.61
N GLN A 372 9.79 -5.38 -28.92
CA GLN A 372 8.93 -6.56 -29.01
C GLN A 372 9.08 -7.18 -30.41
N ILE A 373 9.72 -8.34 -30.50
CA ILE A 373 10.00 -9.04 -31.77
C ILE A 373 8.75 -9.79 -32.26
N SER A 374 8.01 -10.38 -31.33
CA SER A 374 6.75 -11.06 -31.58
C SER A 374 5.83 -10.90 -30.37
N PRO A 375 4.55 -11.33 -30.41
CA PRO A 375 3.65 -11.25 -29.26
C PRO A 375 4.22 -11.82 -27.95
N ASN A 376 5.11 -12.80 -28.05
CA ASN A 376 5.69 -13.53 -26.91
C ASN A 376 7.21 -13.36 -26.77
N GLU A 377 7.84 -12.50 -27.56
CA GLU A 377 9.30 -12.35 -27.54
C GLU A 377 9.73 -10.89 -27.43
N PHE A 378 10.60 -10.64 -26.46
CA PHE A 378 11.08 -9.30 -26.10
C PHE A 378 12.60 -9.28 -26.11
N GLU A 379 13.18 -8.32 -26.82
CA GLU A 379 14.60 -8.05 -26.86
C GLU A 379 14.91 -6.81 -26.02
N VAL A 380 15.83 -6.96 -25.06
CA VAL A 380 16.28 -5.89 -24.17
C VAL A 380 17.78 -5.67 -24.38
N PRO A 381 18.22 -4.46 -24.74
CA PRO A 381 19.64 -4.18 -24.94
C PRO A 381 20.39 -4.11 -23.60
N THR A 382 21.69 -4.39 -23.62
CA THR A 382 22.60 -4.08 -22.51
C THR A 382 22.85 -2.57 -22.47
N ARG A 383 22.03 -1.87 -21.68
CA ARG A 383 22.10 -0.41 -21.54
C ARG A 383 21.66 0.02 -20.14
N PRO A 384 22.54 0.61 -19.31
CA PRO A 384 22.13 1.13 -18.01
C PRO A 384 20.99 2.16 -18.13
N TYR A 385 20.09 2.16 -17.16
CA TYR A 385 19.03 3.16 -17.04
C TYR A 385 19.63 4.55 -16.82
N THR A 386 18.99 5.57 -17.38
CA THR A 386 19.27 6.98 -17.09
C THR A 386 18.12 7.53 -16.26
N ASN A 387 18.40 7.98 -15.05
CA ASN A 387 17.36 8.53 -14.18
C ASN A 387 16.89 9.88 -14.73
N PRO A 388 15.57 10.06 -14.98
CA PRO A 388 15.03 11.40 -15.14
C PRO A 388 15.10 12.14 -13.79
N SER A 389 15.09 13.47 -13.85
CA SER A 389 15.16 14.30 -12.63
C SER A 389 13.97 14.07 -11.70
N VAL A 390 12.78 13.86 -12.27
CA VAL A 390 11.54 13.59 -11.53
C VAL A 390 10.73 12.50 -12.24
N VAL A 391 10.22 11.54 -11.47
CA VAL A 391 9.17 10.60 -11.91
C VAL A 391 7.98 10.72 -10.98
N THR A 392 6.78 10.86 -11.56
CA THR A 392 5.54 10.80 -10.80
C THR A 392 4.88 9.45 -11.04
N VAL A 393 4.63 8.71 -9.96
CA VAL A 393 3.84 7.48 -10.00
C VAL A 393 2.38 7.86 -10.24
N GLU A 394 1.77 7.31 -11.29
CA GLU A 394 0.35 7.54 -11.59
C GLU A 394 -0.57 6.96 -10.52
N GLY A 395 -1.80 7.49 -10.46
CA GLY A 395 -2.84 6.97 -9.57
C GLY A 395 -3.13 5.49 -9.86
N ASP A 396 -3.51 4.73 -8.84
CA ASP A 396 -3.86 3.32 -8.98
C ASP A 396 -5.17 3.19 -9.78
N ALA A 397 -5.05 2.73 -11.03
CA ALA A 397 -6.18 2.64 -11.93
C ALA A 397 -7.18 1.56 -11.48
N THR A 398 -6.72 0.50 -10.82
CA THR A 398 -7.60 -0.50 -10.19
C THR A 398 -8.40 0.13 -9.06
N ALA A 399 -7.78 0.97 -8.22
CA ALA A 399 -8.49 1.70 -7.17
C ALA A 399 -9.50 2.71 -7.75
N ALA A 400 -9.16 3.36 -8.86
CA ALA A 400 -10.05 4.28 -9.56
C ALA A 400 -11.35 3.60 -10.01
N CYS A 401 -11.28 2.34 -10.46
CA CYS A 401 -12.47 1.59 -10.91
C CYS A 401 -13.58 1.56 -9.86
N TYR A 402 -13.28 1.43 -8.57
CA TYR A 402 -14.30 1.42 -7.51
C TYR A 402 -15.06 2.74 -7.42
N HIS A 403 -14.34 3.87 -7.48
CA HIS A 403 -14.94 5.20 -7.42
C HIS A 403 -15.73 5.54 -8.68
N LEU A 404 -15.21 5.18 -9.87
CA LEU A 404 -15.93 5.37 -11.12
C LEU A 404 -17.20 4.50 -11.19
N THR A 405 -17.13 3.26 -10.67
CA THR A 405 -18.30 2.38 -10.57
C THR A 405 -19.36 2.94 -9.63
N LEU A 406 -18.98 3.66 -8.58
CA LEU A 406 -19.93 4.29 -7.66
C LEU A 406 -20.79 5.34 -8.37
N ALA A 407 -20.22 6.13 -9.28
CA ALA A 407 -21.00 7.04 -10.12
C ALA A 407 -21.99 6.27 -11.00
N ALA A 408 -21.50 5.21 -11.67
CA ALA A 408 -22.30 4.36 -12.54
C ALA A 408 -23.48 3.70 -11.80
N ALA A 409 -23.23 3.14 -10.61
CA ALA A 409 -24.22 2.44 -9.80
C ALA A 409 -25.27 3.37 -9.20
N THR A 410 -24.93 4.63 -8.93
CA THR A 410 -25.83 5.57 -8.24
C THR A 410 -26.50 6.58 -9.18
N GLY A 411 -26.12 6.62 -10.46
CA GLY A 411 -26.56 7.66 -11.40
C GLY A 411 -26.05 9.06 -11.01
N GLY A 412 -24.92 9.10 -10.31
CA GLY A 412 -24.22 10.32 -9.90
C GLY A 412 -23.06 10.69 -10.83
N GLU A 413 -22.13 11.51 -10.38
CA GLU A 413 -20.94 11.92 -11.15
C GLU A 413 -19.67 11.90 -10.28
N VAL A 414 -18.68 11.12 -10.68
CA VAL A 414 -17.39 11.05 -9.98
C VAL A 414 -16.25 11.37 -10.94
N LYS A 415 -15.37 12.28 -10.50
CA LYS A 415 -14.09 12.58 -11.14
C LYS A 415 -12.94 11.91 -10.39
N VAL A 416 -12.11 11.15 -11.10
CA VAL A 416 -10.79 10.72 -10.63
C VAL A 416 -9.73 11.62 -11.26
N GLU A 417 -9.02 12.38 -10.44
CA GLU A 417 -8.17 13.49 -10.91
C GLU A 417 -6.80 13.09 -11.46
N ASN A 418 -6.33 11.89 -11.13
CA ASN A 418 -4.96 11.44 -11.38
C ASN A 418 -4.87 10.08 -12.10
N VAL A 419 -5.94 9.71 -12.81
CA VAL A 419 -5.98 8.59 -13.76
C VAL A 419 -6.73 9.08 -15.00
N GLY A 420 -6.06 9.09 -16.15
CA GLY A 420 -6.62 9.55 -17.43
C GLY A 420 -6.17 8.71 -18.61
N SER A 421 -6.42 9.20 -19.82
CA SER A 421 -6.21 8.47 -21.07
C SER A 421 -4.73 8.15 -21.37
N SER A 422 -3.79 8.87 -20.77
CA SER A 422 -2.35 8.58 -20.93
C SER A 422 -1.79 7.60 -19.90
N SER A 423 -2.63 6.98 -19.07
CA SER A 423 -2.19 5.99 -18.08
C SER A 423 -1.54 4.78 -18.74
N MET A 424 -0.46 4.29 -18.14
CA MET A 424 0.19 3.05 -18.57
C MET A 424 -0.51 1.78 -18.04
N GLN A 425 -1.45 1.93 -17.11
CA GLN A 425 -2.26 0.85 -16.57
C GLN A 425 -3.48 0.59 -17.45
N ASN A 426 -3.65 -0.65 -17.95
CA ASN A 426 -4.82 -0.96 -18.79
C ASN A 426 -6.16 -0.79 -18.05
N ASP A 427 -6.18 -0.91 -16.72
CA ASP A 427 -7.38 -0.68 -15.91
C ASP A 427 -7.94 0.74 -16.08
N ALA A 428 -7.14 1.73 -16.52
CA ALA A 428 -7.64 3.06 -16.84
C ALA A 428 -8.66 3.05 -17.99
N ARG A 429 -8.68 1.99 -18.81
CA ARG A 429 -9.68 1.75 -19.87
C ARG A 429 -10.96 1.12 -19.36
N PHE A 430 -11.10 0.86 -18.06
CA PHE A 430 -12.34 0.37 -17.47
C PHE A 430 -13.52 1.31 -17.74
N CYS A 431 -13.27 2.61 -17.93
CA CYS A 431 -14.29 3.57 -18.35
C CYS A 431 -14.96 3.20 -19.69
N ASP A 432 -14.27 2.49 -20.59
CA ASP A 432 -14.85 2.03 -21.86
C ASP A 432 -15.94 0.98 -21.63
N ILE A 433 -15.82 0.19 -20.56
CA ILE A 433 -16.85 -0.76 -20.14
C ILE A 433 -18.05 0.01 -19.55
N LEU A 434 -17.79 1.00 -18.70
CA LEU A 434 -18.84 1.84 -18.12
C LEU A 434 -19.63 2.61 -19.19
N ALA A 435 -18.96 3.08 -20.25
CA ALA A 435 -19.61 3.69 -21.41
C ALA A 435 -20.61 2.73 -22.07
N LYS A 436 -20.22 1.47 -22.28
CA LYS A 436 -21.10 0.42 -22.82
C LYS A 436 -22.28 0.10 -21.90
N MET A 437 -22.13 0.35 -20.60
CA MET A 437 -23.20 0.21 -19.60
C MET A 437 -24.11 1.45 -19.53
N GLY A 438 -23.94 2.44 -20.41
CA GLY A 438 -24.80 3.62 -20.50
C GLY A 438 -24.30 4.85 -19.71
N CYS A 439 -23.09 4.81 -19.16
CA CYS A 439 -22.49 5.97 -18.51
C CYS A 439 -21.98 6.98 -19.54
N LYS A 440 -22.01 8.28 -19.19
CA LYS A 440 -21.31 9.32 -19.93
C LYS A 440 -19.88 9.44 -19.39
N ILE A 441 -18.88 9.36 -20.25
CA ILE A 441 -17.46 9.43 -19.89
C ILE A 441 -16.85 10.70 -20.47
N THR A 442 -16.10 11.45 -19.66
CA THR A 442 -15.23 12.54 -20.13
C THR A 442 -13.82 12.28 -19.59
N GLN A 443 -12.84 12.08 -20.47
CA GLN A 443 -11.48 11.74 -20.07
C GLN A 443 -10.48 12.68 -20.74
N ASP A 444 -9.58 13.28 -19.95
CA ASP A 444 -8.41 14.00 -20.45
C ASP A 444 -7.15 13.14 -20.29
N LYS A 445 -5.94 13.70 -20.46
CA LYS A 445 -4.69 12.92 -20.32
C LYS A 445 -4.49 12.39 -18.90
N THR A 446 -4.93 13.14 -17.90
CA THR A 446 -4.63 12.96 -16.48
C THR A 446 -5.83 12.62 -15.60
N SER A 447 -7.05 12.89 -16.05
CA SER A 447 -8.28 12.72 -15.28
C SER A 447 -9.39 12.01 -16.05
N THR A 448 -10.29 11.35 -15.32
CA THR A 448 -11.46 10.64 -15.85
C THR A 448 -12.70 11.02 -15.05
N ILE A 449 -13.76 11.44 -15.73
CA ILE A 449 -15.07 11.75 -15.18
C ILE A 449 -16.07 10.73 -15.70
N VAL A 450 -16.85 10.15 -14.79
CA VAL A 450 -17.96 9.24 -15.12
C VAL A 450 -19.24 9.79 -14.53
N THR A 451 -20.23 10.01 -15.39
CA THR A 451 -21.61 10.29 -14.99
C THR A 451 -22.44 9.03 -15.24
N GLY A 452 -23.04 8.48 -14.18
CA GLY A 452 -23.87 7.28 -14.28
C GLY A 452 -25.17 7.53 -15.05
N PRO A 453 -25.76 6.49 -15.65
CA PRO A 453 -27.06 6.60 -16.29
C PRO A 453 -28.13 7.01 -15.28
N ALA A 454 -29.23 7.61 -15.76
CA ALA A 454 -30.40 7.79 -14.91
C ALA A 454 -30.79 6.41 -14.35
N PRO A 455 -31.05 6.30 -13.04
CA PRO A 455 -31.49 5.04 -12.46
C PRO A 455 -32.73 4.58 -13.24
N PRO A 456 -32.87 3.28 -13.53
CA PRO A 456 -34.12 2.77 -14.09
C PRO A 456 -35.28 3.23 -13.18
N PRO A 457 -36.45 3.58 -13.73
CA PRO A 457 -37.60 3.88 -12.89
C PRO A 457 -37.76 2.73 -11.90
N ARG A 458 -37.81 3.06 -10.59
CA ARG A 458 -38.02 2.05 -9.54
C ARG A 458 -39.15 1.14 -10.02
N ARG A 459 -38.88 -0.14 -10.25
CA ARG A 459 -39.97 -1.09 -10.15
C ARG A 459 -40.49 -0.94 -8.74
N VAL A 460 -41.74 -0.54 -8.64
CA VAL A 460 -42.51 -0.71 -7.41
C VAL A 460 -42.65 -2.21 -7.28
N ASP A 461 -41.62 -2.86 -6.72
CA ASP A 461 -41.76 -4.24 -6.28
C ASP A 461 -42.72 -4.16 -5.09
N SER A 462 -43.96 -4.56 -5.35
CA SER A 462 -44.97 -4.87 -4.37
C SER A 462 -44.34 -5.71 -3.25
N GLU A 463 -44.47 -5.23 -2.02
CA GLU A 463 -44.43 -5.99 -0.76
C GLU A 463 -43.73 -7.35 -0.85
N ILE A 464 -42.41 -7.35 -0.60
CA ILE A 464 -41.80 -8.54 -0.03
C ILE A 464 -42.10 -8.45 1.47
N ASP A 465 -43.21 -9.09 1.85
CA ASP A 465 -43.55 -9.33 3.25
C ASP A 465 -42.35 -10.01 3.92
N ALA A 466 -41.83 -9.36 4.95
CA ALA A 466 -40.83 -9.92 5.83
C ALA A 466 -41.49 -11.08 6.59
N ALA A 467 -41.23 -12.31 6.17
CA ALA A 467 -41.56 -13.47 6.98
C ALA A 467 -40.73 -13.42 8.28
N SER A 468 -41.42 -13.15 9.39
CA SER A 468 -40.90 -13.29 10.75
C SER A 468 -40.40 -14.72 11.01
N PRO A 469 -39.35 -14.89 11.81
CA PRO A 469 -38.91 -16.20 12.27
C PRO A 469 -39.67 -16.57 13.55
N ASP A 470 -40.81 -17.24 13.43
CA ASP A 470 -41.43 -17.97 14.53
C ASP A 470 -42.50 -18.94 13.98
N GLU A 471 -42.17 -20.22 13.89
CA GLU A 471 -43.03 -21.34 14.33
C GLU A 471 -42.31 -22.67 14.07
N ASP A 472 -41.46 -23.02 15.03
CA ASP A 472 -41.16 -24.42 15.34
C ASP A 472 -42.39 -25.00 16.07
N LYS A 473 -43.11 -25.91 15.40
CA LYS A 473 -43.97 -27.00 15.94
C LYS A 473 -45.07 -27.39 14.94
N ARG A 474 -44.80 -28.44 14.16
CA ARG A 474 -45.67 -29.62 13.96
C ARG A 474 -45.20 -30.43 12.76
N ASP A 475 -44.82 -31.68 13.07
CA ASP A 475 -45.08 -32.91 12.29
C ASP A 475 -43.89 -33.87 12.31
N THR A 476 -43.63 -34.38 13.52
CA THR A 476 -43.36 -35.81 13.69
C THR A 476 -44.61 -36.60 13.34
N GLN A 477 -44.44 -37.58 12.44
CA GLN A 477 -45.27 -38.76 12.15
C GLN A 477 -45.79 -38.81 10.71
N LYS A 478 -45.11 -39.65 9.91
CA LYS A 478 -45.57 -40.53 8.80
C LYS A 478 -44.51 -40.54 7.70
N GLU A 479 -44.13 -41.65 7.08
CA GLU A 479 -44.30 -43.07 7.34
C GLU A 479 -43.23 -43.75 6.48
N GLU A 480 -42.76 -44.90 6.93
CA GLU A 480 -41.83 -45.79 6.24
C GLU A 480 -42.34 -46.24 4.85
N LYS A 481 -41.37 -46.69 4.04
CA LYS A 481 -41.44 -47.55 2.83
C LYS A 481 -41.75 -46.86 1.49
N ILE A 482 -40.83 -46.99 0.51
CA ILE A 482 -40.83 -48.05 -0.53
C ILE A 482 -39.59 -47.88 -1.44
N ASP A 483 -38.79 -48.97 -1.47
CA ASP A 483 -37.95 -49.59 -2.51
C ASP A 483 -37.30 -48.86 -3.71
N GLU A 484 -36.01 -49.23 -3.86
CA GLU A 484 -35.27 -49.67 -5.06
C GLU A 484 -35.52 -49.00 -6.43
N LYS A 485 -34.53 -48.23 -6.89
CA LYS A 485 -33.67 -48.60 -8.04
C LYS A 485 -32.44 -47.74 -8.19
#